data_AF-A0A4P8RC01-F1
#
_entry.id   AF-A0A4P8RC01-F1
#
_cell.length_a   1.000
_cell.length_b   1.000
_cell.length_c   1.000
_cell.angle_alpha   90.00
_cell.angle_beta   90.00
_cell.angle_gamma   90.00
#
_symmetry.space_group_name_H-M   'P 1'
#
loop_
_entity.id
_entity.type
_entity.pdbx_description
1 polymer ?
#
loop_
_entity_poly.entity_id
_entity_poly.type
_entity_poly.pdbx_seq_one_letter_code
_entity_poly.pdbx_strand_id
1 'polypeptide(L)'
;MSDDPAIRLHVPESIAGGVLADFVAVGQNGHYFTLDFAAITGRSPERLDAQVVSRVKVLPDQIFQLMRALNEQLAHYERAAKPREEPLGD
;
A
#
# COMPACT_ATOMS: atom_id res chain seq x y z
N MET A 1 18.51 8.38 23.69
CA MET A 1 17.07 8.62 23.47
C MET A 1 16.98 9.25 22.09
N SER A 2 16.24 8.68 21.14
CA SER A 2 16.18 9.24 19.78
C SER A 2 15.29 10.49 19.84
N ASP A 3 15.85 11.66 19.57
CA ASP A 3 15.16 12.98 19.54
C ASP A 3 14.31 13.19 18.27
N ASP A 4 13.99 12.12 17.54
CA ASP A 4 13.19 12.24 16.33
C ASP A 4 11.74 12.55 16.71
N PRO A 5 11.12 13.58 16.10
CA PRO A 5 9.75 13.95 16.39
C PRO A 5 8.81 12.81 16.01
N ALA A 6 7.94 12.42 16.94
CA ALA A 6 6.89 11.44 16.69
C ALA A 6 5.92 11.96 15.61
N ILE A 7 5.77 11.21 14.52
CA ILE A 7 4.83 11.54 13.45
C ILE A 7 3.40 11.25 13.95
N ARG A 8 2.57 12.29 14.03
CA ARG A 8 1.13 12.14 14.26
C ARG A 8 0.40 12.19 12.91
N LEU A 9 -0.21 11.08 12.54
CA LEU A 9 -1.03 10.98 11.35
C LEU A 9 -2.48 11.35 11.68
N HIS A 10 -3.09 12.17 10.83
CA HIS A 10 -4.51 12.50 10.90
C HIS A 10 -5.14 12.19 9.54
N VAL A 11 -6.19 11.36 9.56
CA VAL A 11 -6.98 11.02 8.38
C VAL A 11 -8.25 11.87 8.39
N PRO A 12 -8.44 12.78 7.40
CA PRO A 12 -9.68 13.55 7.30
C PRO A 12 -10.91 12.65 7.21
N GLU A 13 -11.99 13.06 7.88
CA GLU A 13 -13.25 12.30 7.92
C GLU A 13 -13.80 12.00 6.52
N SER A 14 -13.65 12.94 5.58
CA SER A 14 -14.06 12.80 4.19
C SER A 14 -13.41 11.63 3.43
N ILE A 15 -12.27 11.13 3.92
CA ILE A 15 -11.57 9.98 3.31
C ILE A 15 -11.38 8.81 4.29
N ALA A 16 -11.89 8.91 5.52
CA ALA A 16 -11.68 7.91 6.57
C ALA A 16 -12.27 6.54 6.19
N GLY A 17 -13.32 6.51 5.38
CA GLY A 17 -13.90 5.27 4.86
C GLY A 17 -13.02 4.56 3.82
N GLY A 18 -12.01 5.24 3.28
CA GLY A 18 -11.15 4.71 2.23
C GLY A 18 -11.86 4.50 0.89
N VAL A 19 -11.07 4.09 -0.11
CA VAL A 19 -11.57 3.60 -1.40
C VAL A 19 -10.89 2.26 -1.69
N LEU A 20 -11.66 1.29 -2.18
CA LEU A 20 -11.09 0.00 -2.57
C LEU A 20 -10.29 0.19 -3.87
N ALA A 21 -9.08 -0.37 -3.89
CA ALA A 21 -8.26 -0.48 -5.08
C ALA A 21 -7.80 -1.93 -5.24
N ASP A 22 -8.00 -2.49 -6.43
CA ASP A 22 -7.61 -3.86 -6.75
C ASP A 22 -6.11 -3.96 -7.08
N PHE A 23 -5.53 -2.89 -7.62
CA PHE A 23 -4.11 -2.83 -7.93
C PHE A 23 -3.58 -1.39 -7.92
N VAL A 24 -2.25 -1.27 -7.97
CA VAL A 24 -1.56 0.00 -8.14
C VAL A 24 -0.71 -0.03 -9.41
N ALA A 25 -0.89 0.94 -10.29
CA ALA A 25 0.00 1.18 -11.42
C ALA A 25 1.05 2.22 -11.03
N VAL A 26 2.32 1.91 -11.29
CA VAL A 26 3.45 2.77 -10.90
C VAL A 26 4.15 3.31 -12.15
N GLY A 27 4.26 4.64 -12.23
CA GLY A 27 5.03 5.35 -13.25
C GLY A 27 6.01 6.34 -12.63
N GLN A 28 6.94 6.86 -13.42
CA GLN A 28 7.86 7.94 -13.00
C GLN A 28 8.14 8.87 -14.18
N ASN A 29 8.51 10.12 -13.87
CA ASN A 29 8.90 11.11 -14.88
C ASN A 29 10.19 11.89 -14.52
N GLY A 30 11.05 11.33 -13.68
CA GLY A 30 12.27 11.98 -13.18
C GLY A 30 12.08 13.00 -12.04
N HIS A 31 10.85 13.49 -11.82
CA HIS A 31 10.54 14.43 -10.72
C HIS A 31 9.79 13.76 -9.57
N TYR A 32 8.92 12.81 -9.88
CA TYR A 32 8.18 12.04 -8.89
C TYR A 32 7.79 10.68 -9.45
N PHE A 33 7.48 9.77 -8.54
CA PHE A 33 6.75 8.55 -8.80
C PHE A 33 5.25 8.84 -8.75
N THR A 34 4.49 8.25 -9.65
CA THR A 34 3.03 8.27 -9.65
C THR A 34 2.53 6.90 -9.25
N LEU A 35 1.71 6.84 -8.20
CA LEU A 35 1.01 5.66 -7.74
C LEU A 35 -0.48 5.84 -8.05
N ASP A 36 -0.96 5.11 -9.05
CA ASP A 36 -2.37 5.11 -9.45
C ASP A 36 -3.04 3.86 -8.89
N PHE A 37 -3.75 4.04 -7.78
CA PHE A 37 -4.60 3.01 -7.19
C PHE A 37 -5.88 2.93 -8.01
N ALA A 38 -6.18 1.75 -8.53
CA ALA A 38 -7.27 1.54 -9.47
C ALA A 38 -8.18 0.39 -9.04
N ALA A 39 -9.48 0.59 -9.26
CA ALA A 39 -10.50 -0.44 -9.11
C ALA A 39 -10.90 -0.97 -10.49
N ILE A 40 -11.03 -2.29 -10.63
CA ILE A 40 -11.50 -2.94 -11.85
C ILE A 40 -13.00 -2.67 -11.98
N THR A 41 -13.40 -2.08 -13.10
CA THR A 41 -14.81 -1.74 -13.39
C THR A 41 -15.43 -2.65 -14.44
N GLY A 42 -14.60 -3.39 -15.19
CA GLY A 42 -15.05 -4.35 -16.20
C GLY A 42 -13.98 -5.38 -16.52
N ARG A 43 -14.41 -6.63 -16.75
CA ARG A 43 -13.53 -7.73 -17.15
C ARG A 43 -14.15 -8.47 -18.33
N SER A 44 -13.40 -8.56 -19.42
CA SER A 44 -13.65 -9.40 -20.59
C SER A 44 -12.44 -10.33 -20.82
N PRO A 45 -12.55 -11.37 -21.65
CA PRO A 45 -11.40 -12.24 -21.97
C PRO A 45 -10.20 -11.48 -22.56
N GLU A 46 -10.45 -10.45 -23.36
CA GLU A 46 -9.44 -9.66 -24.07
C GLU A 46 -9.02 -8.36 -23.37
N ARG A 47 -9.78 -7.87 -22.38
CA ARG A 47 -9.56 -6.54 -21.78
C ARG A 47 -10.01 -6.43 -20.33
N LEU A 48 -9.24 -5.66 -19.56
CA LEU A 48 -9.60 -5.16 -18.23
C LEU A 48 -9.83 -3.65 -18.30
N ASP A 49 -10.99 -3.22 -17.82
CA ASP A 49 -11.29 -1.81 -17.59
C ASP A 49 -11.11 -1.50 -16.11
N ALA A 50 -10.45 -0.38 -15.83
CA ALA A 50 -10.19 0.07 -14.47
C ALA A 50 -10.32 1.59 -14.35
N GLN A 51 -10.79 2.03 -13.18
CA GLN A 51 -10.92 3.43 -12.82
C GLN A 51 -9.90 3.76 -11.74
N VAL A 52 -9.11 4.82 -11.95
CA VAL A 52 -8.25 5.36 -10.89
C VAL A 52 -9.15 5.95 -9.81
N VAL A 53 -9.03 5.41 -8.59
CA VAL A 53 -9.77 5.85 -7.40
C VAL A 53 -8.93 6.78 -6.52
N SER A 54 -7.60 6.68 -6.61
CA SER A 54 -6.66 7.61 -5.97
C SER A 54 -5.35 7.66 -6.74
N ARG A 55 -4.81 8.88 -6.91
CA ARG A 55 -3.50 9.13 -7.53
C ARG A 55 -2.62 9.85 -6.52
N VAL A 56 -1.51 9.23 -6.15
CA VAL A 56 -0.52 9.79 -5.22
C VAL A 56 0.79 10.07 -5.97
N LYS A 57 1.38 11.25 -5.72
CA LYS A 57 2.72 11.59 -6.22
C LYS A 57 3.73 11.49 -5.08
N VAL A 58 4.81 10.77 -5.29
CA VAL A 58 5.84 10.51 -4.28
C VAL A 58 7.18 11.01 -4.78
N LEU A 59 7.88 11.81 -3.98
CA LEU A 59 9.21 12.29 -4.34
C LEU A 59 10.24 11.14 -4.32
N PRO A 60 11.30 11.22 -5.14
CA PRO A 60 12.32 10.17 -5.23
C PRO A 60 12.91 9.77 -3.87
N ASP A 61 13.22 10.73 -3.01
CA ASP A 61 13.82 10.45 -1.69
C ASP A 61 12.89 9.66 -0.76
N GLN A 62 11.58 9.72 -1.00
CA GLN A 62 10.55 9.07 -0.19
C GLN A 62 10.19 7.68 -0.71
N ILE A 63 10.49 7.35 -1.97
CA ILE A 63 10.07 6.07 -2.55
C ILE A 63 10.77 4.88 -1.89
N PHE A 64 12.04 5.05 -1.52
CA PHE A 64 12.81 4.01 -0.83
C PHE A 64 12.25 3.73 0.56
N GLN A 65 11.88 4.79 1.29
CA GLN A 65 11.26 4.64 2.61
C GLN A 65 9.90 3.94 2.51
N LEU A 66 9.11 4.29 1.49
CA LEU A 66 7.83 3.62 1.21
C LEU A 66 8.04 2.12 0.93
N MET A 67 8.96 1.76 0.04
CA MET A 67 9.24 0.35 -0.27
C MET A 67 9.70 -0.43 0.96
N ARG A 68 10.56 0.18 1.78
CA ARG A 68 11.04 -0.44 3.02
C ARG A 68 9.88 -0.68 3.99
N ALA A 69 9.02 0.32 4.21
CA ALA A 69 7.86 0.18 5.08
C ALA A 69 6.90 -0.92 4.57
N LEU A 70 6.65 -0.98 3.26
CA LEU A 70 5.82 -2.04 2.66
C LEU A 70 6.41 -3.43 2.89
N ASN A 71 7.71 -3.61 2.68
CA ASN A 71 8.40 -4.89 2.93
C ASN A 71 8.35 -5.28 4.41
N GLU A 72 8.55 -4.32 5.32
CA GLU A 72 8.44 -4.55 6.75
C GLU A 72 7.02 -4.99 7.12
N GLN A 73 5.98 -4.31 6.62
CA GLN A 73 4.58 -4.69 6.89
C GLN A 73 4.21 -6.04 6.28
N LEU A 74 4.69 -6.37 5.08
CA LEU A 74 4.48 -7.69 4.47
C LEU A 74 5.07 -8.80 5.34
N ALA A 75 6.31 -8.63 5.82
CA ALA A 75 6.94 -9.60 6.70
C ALA A 75 6.19 -9.76 8.04
N HIS A 76 5.57 -8.69 8.56
CA HIS A 76 4.70 -8.77 9.74
C HIS A 76 3.42 -9.56 9.46
N TYR A 77 2.78 -9.29 8.33
CA TYR A 77 1.57 -9.98 7.90
C TYR A 77 1.83 -11.49 7.75
N GLU A 78 2.90 -11.88 7.06
CA GLU A 78 3.27 -13.28 6.87
C GLU A 78 3.53 -14.01 8.19
N ARG A 79 4.19 -13.35 9.16
CA ARG A 79 4.38 -13.92 10.50
C ARG A 79 3.06 -14.15 11.24
N ALA A 80 2.11 -13.24 11.10
CA ALA A 80 0.80 -13.35 11.72
C ALA A 80 -0.10 -14.39 11.03
N ALA A 81 0.08 -14.60 9.73
CA ALA A 81 -0.70 -15.53 8.92
C ALA A 81 -0.24 -17.00 9.05
N LYS A 82 0.93 -17.27 9.65
CA LYS A 82 1.34 -18.65 9.94
C LYS A 82 0.40 -19.25 11.00
N PRO A 83 -0.20 -20.44 10.75
CA PRO A 83 -0.95 -21.15 11.77
C PRO A 83 -0.08 -21.29 13.01
N ARG A 84 -0.66 -21.04 14.18
CA ARG A 84 -0.01 -21.38 15.45
C ARG A 84 0.21 -22.90 15.39
N GLU A 85 1.45 -23.35 15.35
CA GLU A 85 1.76 -24.76 15.54
C GLU A 85 1.25 -25.10 16.95
N GLU A 86 0.08 -25.72 17.05
CA GLU A 86 -0.34 -26.33 18.29
C GLU A 86 0.71 -27.40 18.62
N PRO A 87 1.32 -27.38 19.81
CA PRO A 87 2.23 -28.44 20.18
C PRO A 87 1.46 -29.75 20.11
N LEU A 88 1.97 -30.69 19.31
CA LEU A 88 1.44 -32.05 19.24
C LEU A 88 1.50 -32.60 20.66
N GLY A 89 0.32 -32.73 21.29
CA GLY A 89 0.21 -33.21 22.67
C GLY A 89 0.82 -34.60 22.79
N ASP A 90 1.60 -34.78 23.87
CA ASP A 90 2.21 -36.04 24.30
C ASP A 90 1.19 -37.17 24.50
#